data_AF-A0A966J5C2-F1
#
_entry.id   AF-A0A966J5C2-F1
#
_cell.length_a   1.000
_cell.length_b   1.000
_cell.length_c   1.000
_cell.angle_alpha   90.00
_cell.angle_beta   90.00
_cell.angle_gamma   90.00
#
_symmetry.space_group_name_H-M   'P 1'
#
loop_
_entity.id
_entity.type
_entity.pdbx_description
1 polymer ?
#
loop_
_entity_poly.entity_id
_entity_poly.type
_entity_poly.pdbx_seq_one_letter_code
_entity_poly.pdbx_strand_id
1 'polypeptide(L)'
;KDLAQAARLQDRLARLNLAEPAAARMVRLLGGEIALATGDIASALTAAGMRPSARPELLMAAQALLLPSAPGRAASAEGAAQAADWLQTWVTDRPGDASAWELLAQAQLARGLPLRALRAEAEARVAVLDYPAAMDRLRAAQNLARRGTSDHIEASIIDARARQVESLLREQAAQR
;
A
#
# COMPACT_ATOMS: atom_id res chain seq x y z
N LYS A 1 16.52 9.59 -20.27
CA LYS A 1 16.35 10.83 -21.09
C LYS A 1 15.01 11.49 -20.82
N ASP A 2 13.93 10.71 -20.72
CA ASP A 2 12.57 11.22 -20.46
C ASP A 2 12.40 11.84 -19.04
N LEU A 3 12.82 11.12 -17.98
CA LEU A 3 12.68 11.61 -16.59
C LEU A 3 13.42 12.94 -16.31
N ALA A 4 14.58 13.16 -16.93
CA ALA A 4 15.32 14.42 -16.82
C ALA A 4 14.65 15.59 -17.57
N GLN A 5 13.85 15.29 -18.60
CA GLN A 5 13.00 16.28 -19.25
C GLN A 5 11.75 16.55 -18.41
N ALA A 6 11.13 15.51 -17.85
CA ALA A 6 10.00 15.64 -16.93
C ALA A 6 10.35 16.51 -15.71
N ALA A 7 11.49 16.26 -15.06
CA ALA A 7 11.95 17.08 -13.92
C ALA A 7 12.12 18.58 -14.32
N ARG A 8 12.70 18.86 -15.49
CA ARG A 8 12.86 20.25 -15.97
C ARG A 8 11.53 20.93 -16.26
N LEU A 9 10.55 20.21 -16.80
CA LEU A 9 9.20 20.75 -17.03
C LEU A 9 8.46 20.98 -15.71
N GLN A 10 8.61 20.05 -14.76
CA GLN A 10 8.08 20.17 -13.42
C GLN A 10 8.60 21.41 -12.68
N ASP A 11 9.92 21.67 -12.74
CA ASP A 11 10.50 22.88 -12.13
C ASP A 11 9.96 24.17 -12.74
N ARG A 12 9.58 24.15 -14.02
CA ARG A 12 8.95 25.31 -14.67
C ARG A 12 7.53 25.50 -14.16
N LEU A 13 6.75 24.41 -14.04
CA LEU A 13 5.39 24.45 -13.52
C LEU A 13 5.36 24.88 -12.04
N ALA A 14 6.28 24.36 -11.22
CA ALA A 14 6.37 24.69 -9.80
C ALA A 14 6.72 26.17 -9.54
N ARG A 15 7.34 26.85 -10.51
CA ARG A 15 7.65 28.28 -10.46
C ARG A 15 6.52 29.18 -10.93
N LEU A 16 5.45 28.62 -11.51
CA LEU A 16 4.26 29.40 -11.82
C LEU A 16 3.56 29.77 -10.52
N ASN A 17 3.20 31.04 -10.37
CA ASN A 17 2.38 31.47 -9.24
C ASN A 17 0.93 31.00 -9.47
N LEU A 18 0.66 29.75 -9.10
CA LEU A 18 -0.65 29.13 -9.22
C LEU A 18 -1.55 29.65 -8.10
N ALA A 19 -2.42 30.61 -8.44
CA ALA A 19 -3.39 31.19 -7.50
C ALA A 19 -4.41 30.16 -6.99
N GLU A 20 -4.67 29.11 -7.79
CA GLU A 20 -5.61 28.04 -7.45
C GLU A 20 -4.95 26.95 -6.58
N PRO A 21 -5.41 26.71 -5.33
CA PRO A 21 -4.79 25.74 -4.42
C PRO A 21 -4.86 24.30 -4.93
N ALA A 22 -5.92 23.96 -5.69
CA ALA A 22 -6.04 22.65 -6.32
C ALA A 22 -4.97 22.42 -7.39
N ALA A 23 -4.68 23.43 -8.22
CA ALA A 23 -3.64 23.37 -9.23
C ALA A 23 -2.24 23.26 -8.59
N ALA A 24 -1.97 24.05 -7.55
CA ALA A 24 -0.74 23.95 -6.78
C ALA A 24 -0.55 22.55 -6.16
N ARG A 25 -1.63 21.96 -5.64
CA ARG A 25 -1.61 20.58 -5.14
C ARG A 25 -1.28 19.56 -6.23
N MET A 26 -1.88 19.67 -7.41
CA MET A 26 -1.60 18.75 -8.53
C MET A 26 -0.14 18.84 -8.99
N VAL A 27 0.40 20.06 -9.12
CA VAL A 27 1.81 20.25 -9.49
C VAL A 27 2.73 19.66 -8.42
N ARG A 28 2.44 19.86 -7.13
CA ARG A 28 3.21 19.23 -6.04
C ARG A 28 3.20 17.70 -6.15
N LEU A 29 2.03 17.09 -6.37
CA LEU A 29 1.92 15.64 -6.50
C LEU A 29 2.67 15.10 -7.72
N LEU A 30 2.58 15.78 -8.87
CA LEU A 30 3.37 15.42 -10.06
C LEU A 30 4.89 15.43 -9.77
N GLY A 31 5.36 16.42 -9.00
CA GLY A 31 6.75 16.47 -8.54
C GLY A 31 7.12 15.26 -7.67
N GLY A 32 6.21 14.84 -6.78
CA GLY A 32 6.39 13.64 -5.96
C GLY A 32 6.41 12.35 -6.77
N GLU A 33 5.58 12.22 -7.81
CA GLU A 33 5.58 11.07 -8.72
C GLU A 33 6.90 10.96 -9.50
N ILE A 34 7.43 12.09 -9.99
CA ILE A 34 8.75 12.14 -10.63
C ILE A 34 9.84 11.74 -9.63
N ALA A 35 9.78 12.26 -8.39
CA ALA A 35 10.73 11.93 -7.34
C ALA A 35 10.74 10.42 -7.02
N LEU A 36 9.56 9.79 -6.91
CA LEU A 36 9.43 8.33 -6.77
C LEU A 36 10.09 7.59 -7.94
N ALA A 37 9.83 8.01 -9.18
CA ALA A 37 10.39 7.38 -10.37
C ALA A 37 11.93 7.49 -10.44
N THR A 38 12.51 8.53 -9.84
CA THR A 38 13.96 8.72 -9.76
C THR A 38 14.60 8.17 -8.48
N GLY A 39 13.80 7.65 -7.55
CA GLY A 39 14.26 7.15 -6.25
C GLY A 39 14.61 8.23 -5.22
N ASP A 40 14.13 9.46 -5.42
CA ASP A 40 14.28 10.55 -4.45
C ASP A 40 13.17 10.47 -3.40
N ILE A 41 13.44 9.65 -2.38
CA ILE A 41 12.52 9.39 -1.25
C ILE A 41 12.17 10.69 -0.51
N ALA A 42 13.16 11.58 -0.30
CA ALA A 42 12.98 12.79 0.50
C ALA A 42 12.03 13.79 -0.19
N SER A 43 12.22 14.00 -1.50
CA SER A 43 11.33 14.85 -2.29
C SER A 43 9.92 14.26 -2.42
N ALA A 44 9.80 12.94 -2.57
CA ALA A 44 8.51 12.27 -2.60
C ALA A 44 7.73 12.42 -1.27
N LEU A 45 8.40 12.25 -0.13
CA LEU A 45 7.78 12.45 1.19
C LEU A 45 7.40 13.92 1.43
N THR A 46 8.25 14.86 1.01
CA THR A 46 7.93 16.29 1.08
C THR A 46 6.70 16.61 0.22
N ALA A 47 6.63 16.04 -0.98
CA ALA A 47 5.50 16.18 -1.87
C ALA A 47 4.24 15.51 -1.35
N ALA A 48 4.31 14.43 -0.58
CA ALA A 48 3.15 13.83 0.07
C ALA A 48 2.69 14.61 1.33
N GLY A 49 3.63 15.24 2.03
CA GLY A 49 3.40 15.96 3.27
C GLY A 49 3.54 15.06 4.52
N MET A 50 3.74 15.68 5.68
CA MET A 50 4.08 14.99 6.93
C MET A 50 2.98 14.08 7.49
N ARG A 51 1.71 14.37 7.17
CA ARG A 51 0.53 13.62 7.62
C ARG A 51 -0.45 13.49 6.45
N PRO A 52 -0.27 12.52 5.56
CA PRO A 52 -1.15 12.35 4.42
C PRO A 52 -2.55 11.93 4.89
N SER A 53 -3.55 12.75 4.58
CA SER A 53 -4.97 12.50 4.92
C SER A 53 -5.84 12.17 3.70
N ALA A 54 -5.31 12.40 2.50
CA ALA A 54 -5.96 12.08 1.24
C ALA A 54 -5.24 10.91 0.55
N ARG A 55 -6.01 10.14 -0.24
CA ARG A 55 -5.52 8.92 -0.88
C ARG A 55 -4.23 9.11 -1.69
N PRO A 56 -4.09 10.11 -2.58
CA PRO A 56 -2.90 10.24 -3.41
C PRO A 56 -1.63 10.45 -2.58
N GLU A 57 -1.67 11.37 -1.62
CA GLU A 57 -0.58 11.64 -0.70
C GLU A 57 -0.22 10.41 0.13
N LEU A 58 -1.22 9.66 0.61
CA LEU A 58 -0.99 8.46 1.41
C LEU A 58 -0.26 7.38 0.61
N LEU A 59 -0.75 7.07 -0.60
CA LEU A 59 -0.14 6.04 -1.43
C LEU A 59 1.28 6.45 -1.85
N MET A 60 1.49 7.73 -2.18
CA MET A 60 2.81 8.28 -2.50
C MET A 60 3.77 8.15 -1.32
N ALA A 61 3.34 8.53 -0.12
CA ALA A 61 4.18 8.45 1.06
C ALA A 61 4.53 7.00 1.40
N ALA A 62 3.55 6.10 1.35
CA ALA A 62 3.77 4.67 1.56
C ALA A 62 4.76 4.08 0.53
N GLN A 63 4.60 4.39 -0.75
CA GLN A 63 5.53 3.94 -1.80
C GLN A 63 6.95 4.47 -1.55
N ALA A 64 7.09 5.74 -1.16
CA ALA A 64 8.39 6.34 -0.85
C ALA A 64 9.07 5.64 0.34
N LEU A 65 8.33 5.37 1.42
CA LEU A 65 8.83 4.70 2.62
C LEU A 65 9.22 3.24 2.38
N LEU A 66 8.59 2.58 1.40
CA LEU A 66 8.87 1.20 1.00
C LEU A 66 9.95 1.09 -0.07
N LEU A 67 10.49 2.21 -0.56
CA LEU A 67 11.55 2.18 -1.55
C LEU A 67 12.90 1.81 -0.90
N PRO A 68 13.68 0.90 -1.51
CA PRO A 68 15.05 0.64 -1.09
C PRO A 68 15.93 1.90 -1.12
N SER A 69 16.67 2.17 -0.06
CA SER A 69 17.61 3.31 -0.03
C SER A 69 18.85 3.10 -0.92
N ALA A 70 19.13 1.86 -1.32
CA ALA A 70 20.22 1.52 -2.24
C ALA A 70 19.91 0.21 -2.99
N PRO A 71 20.50 0.00 -4.18
CA PRO A 71 20.36 -1.25 -4.91
C PRO A 71 20.77 -2.46 -4.05
N GLY A 72 19.92 -3.49 -4.01
CA GLY A 72 20.16 -4.70 -3.22
C GLY A 72 19.90 -4.57 -1.71
N ARG A 73 19.43 -3.42 -1.23
CA ARG A 73 18.96 -3.26 0.16
C ARG A 73 17.45 -3.39 0.26
N ALA A 74 16.96 -3.76 1.44
CA ALA A 74 15.56 -3.66 1.78
C ALA A 74 15.17 -2.21 2.10
N ALA A 75 13.86 -1.93 2.13
CA ALA A 75 13.33 -0.70 2.69
C ALA A 75 13.74 -0.54 4.16
N SER A 76 13.78 0.70 4.65
CA SER A 76 14.01 0.96 6.07
C SER A 76 12.91 0.31 6.92
N ALA A 77 13.28 -0.38 7.99
CA ALA A 77 12.31 -0.99 8.92
C ALA A 77 11.39 0.07 9.56
N GLU A 78 11.94 1.25 9.89
CA GLU A 78 11.19 2.38 10.43
C GLU A 78 10.20 2.93 9.40
N GLY A 79 10.65 3.06 8.14
CA GLY A 79 9.79 3.50 7.05
C GLY A 79 8.65 2.51 6.78
N ALA A 80 8.95 1.22 6.75
CA ALA A 80 7.95 0.17 6.59
C ALA A 80 6.95 0.14 7.77
N ALA A 81 7.41 0.38 9.01
CA ALA A 81 6.53 0.51 10.17
C ALA A 81 5.58 1.70 10.02
N GLN A 82 6.10 2.88 9.68
CA GLN A 82 5.28 4.08 9.48
C GLN A 82 4.27 3.93 8.34
N ALA A 83 4.69 3.37 7.20
CA ALA A 83 3.80 3.09 6.08
C ALA A 83 2.68 2.12 6.49
N ALA A 84 3.01 1.04 7.20
CA ALA A 84 2.04 0.07 7.68
C ALA A 84 1.03 0.71 8.64
N ASP A 85 1.46 1.58 9.55
CA ASP A 85 0.56 2.24 10.50
C ASP A 85 -0.44 3.16 9.79
N TRP A 86 0.03 4.02 8.87
CA TRP A 86 -0.85 4.89 8.09
C TRP A 86 -1.83 4.11 7.20
N LEU A 87 -1.35 3.08 6.51
CA LEU A 87 -2.19 2.26 5.65
C LEU A 87 -3.20 1.45 6.46
N GLN A 88 -2.82 0.91 7.61
CA GLN A 88 -3.73 0.19 8.51
C GLN A 88 -4.85 1.09 9.00
N THR A 89 -4.55 2.34 9.40
CA THR A 89 -5.58 3.32 9.72
C THR A 89 -6.49 3.59 8.51
N TRP A 90 -5.93 3.80 7.33
CA TRP A 90 -6.72 4.11 6.12
C TRP A 90 -7.70 3.00 5.72
N VAL A 91 -7.21 1.74 5.64
CA VAL A 91 -8.02 0.60 5.21
C VAL A 91 -9.08 0.18 6.23
N THR A 92 -8.95 0.64 7.49
CA THR A 92 -9.97 0.43 8.52
C THR A 92 -11.27 1.15 8.16
N ASP A 93 -11.17 2.38 7.65
CA ASP A 93 -12.33 3.17 7.21
C ASP A 93 -12.67 2.95 5.73
N ARG A 94 -11.72 2.45 4.93
CA ARG A 94 -11.85 2.28 3.47
C ARG A 94 -11.45 0.87 3.03
N PRO A 95 -12.19 -0.17 3.44
CA PRO A 95 -11.83 -1.55 3.16
C PRO A 95 -11.83 -1.91 1.66
N GLY A 96 -12.49 -1.12 0.80
CA GLY A 96 -12.52 -1.30 -0.65
C GLY A 96 -11.30 -0.77 -1.41
N ASP A 97 -10.30 -0.18 -0.74
CA ASP A 97 -9.10 0.34 -1.39
C ASP A 97 -8.04 -0.75 -1.60
N ALA A 98 -8.14 -1.48 -2.71
CA ALA A 98 -7.25 -2.60 -3.02
C ALA A 98 -5.77 -2.19 -3.05
N SER A 99 -5.43 -1.04 -3.64
CA SER A 99 -4.02 -0.58 -3.71
C SER A 99 -3.44 -0.26 -2.34
N ALA A 100 -4.25 0.27 -1.42
CA ALA A 100 -3.81 0.50 -0.04
C ALA A 100 -3.54 -0.81 0.69
N TRP A 101 -4.37 -1.84 0.49
CA TRP A 101 -4.12 -3.19 1.00
C TRP A 101 -2.84 -3.81 0.42
N GLU A 102 -2.57 -3.63 -0.87
CA GLU A 102 -1.35 -4.14 -1.52
C GLU A 102 -0.09 -3.47 -0.97
N LEU A 103 -0.11 -2.15 -0.73
CA LEU A 103 1.01 -1.46 -0.07
C LEU A 103 1.15 -1.90 1.39
N LEU A 104 0.04 -2.17 2.09
CA LEU A 104 0.08 -2.66 3.46
C LEU A 104 0.73 -4.04 3.52
N ALA A 105 0.41 -4.93 2.58
CA ALA A 105 1.06 -6.22 2.46
C ALA A 105 2.58 -6.09 2.31
N GLN A 106 3.03 -5.23 1.40
CA GLN A 106 4.45 -4.96 1.19
C GLN A 106 5.13 -4.41 2.45
N ALA A 107 4.46 -3.50 3.16
CA ALA A 107 4.96 -2.95 4.42
C ALA A 107 5.09 -4.01 5.51
N GLN A 108 4.10 -4.91 5.64
CA GLN A 108 4.16 -6.00 6.61
C GLN A 108 5.26 -7.02 6.26
N LEU A 109 5.48 -7.33 4.98
CA LEU A 109 6.60 -8.17 4.54
C LEU A 109 7.95 -7.55 4.88
N ALA A 110 8.13 -6.25 4.60
CA ALA A 110 9.35 -5.53 4.94
C ALA A 110 9.63 -5.50 6.46
N ARG A 111 8.58 -5.62 7.28
CA ARG A 111 8.67 -5.75 8.75
C ARG A 111 8.89 -7.18 9.24
N GLY A 112 8.93 -8.18 8.36
CA GLY A 112 9.03 -9.58 8.76
C GLY A 112 7.75 -10.14 9.39
N LEU A 113 6.57 -9.60 9.02
CA LEU A 113 5.25 -10.02 9.50
C LEU A 113 4.45 -10.72 8.38
N PRO A 114 4.86 -11.94 7.95
CA PRO A 114 4.34 -12.58 6.75
C PRO A 114 2.87 -13.00 6.84
N LEU A 115 2.36 -13.34 8.03
CA LEU A 115 0.93 -13.64 8.21
C LEU A 115 0.05 -12.42 7.92
N ARG A 116 0.44 -11.26 8.48
CA ARG A 116 -0.25 -9.99 8.27
C ARG A 116 -0.19 -9.55 6.82
N ALA A 117 0.94 -9.81 6.16
CA ALA A 117 1.08 -9.56 4.74
C ALA A 117 0.11 -10.41 3.91
N LEU A 118 0.06 -11.73 4.13
CA LEU A 118 -0.85 -12.61 3.40
C LEU A 118 -2.32 -12.26 3.63
N ARG A 119 -2.70 -11.84 4.85
CA ARG A 119 -4.03 -11.31 5.11
C ARG A 119 -4.30 -10.04 4.29
N ALA A 120 -3.39 -9.07 4.31
CA ALA A 120 -3.56 -7.84 3.54
C ALA A 120 -3.66 -8.12 2.01
N GLU A 121 -2.88 -9.07 1.48
CA GLU A 121 -3.01 -9.52 0.09
C GLU A 121 -4.38 -10.14 -0.19
N ALA A 122 -4.92 -10.94 0.74
CA ALA A 122 -6.25 -11.50 0.61
C ALA A 122 -7.32 -10.40 0.57
N GLU A 123 -7.25 -9.41 1.46
CA GLU A 123 -8.18 -8.28 1.48
C GLU A 123 -8.13 -7.45 0.21
N ALA A 124 -6.94 -7.26 -0.39
CA ALA A 124 -6.82 -6.61 -1.70
C ALA A 124 -7.62 -7.34 -2.79
N ARG A 125 -7.62 -8.69 -2.77
CA ARG A 125 -8.40 -9.52 -3.71
C ARG A 125 -9.89 -9.46 -3.42
N VAL A 126 -10.30 -9.45 -2.14
CA VAL A 126 -11.70 -9.23 -1.76
C VAL A 126 -12.19 -7.88 -2.26
N ALA A 127 -11.39 -6.81 -2.14
CA ALA A 127 -11.77 -5.46 -2.56
C ALA A 127 -12.10 -5.35 -4.06
N VAL A 128 -11.51 -6.23 -4.89
CA VAL A 128 -11.81 -6.32 -6.33
C VAL A 128 -12.73 -7.51 -6.69
N LEU A 129 -13.39 -8.12 -5.69
CA LEU A 129 -14.34 -9.22 -5.82
C LEU A 129 -13.73 -10.53 -6.39
N ASP A 130 -12.42 -10.68 -6.30
CA ASP A 130 -11.70 -11.91 -6.66
C ASP A 130 -11.59 -12.84 -5.45
N TYR A 131 -12.75 -13.37 -5.04
CA TYR A 131 -12.85 -14.27 -3.88
C TYR A 131 -12.05 -15.58 -4.03
N PRO A 132 -11.93 -16.20 -5.22
CA PRO A 132 -11.02 -17.34 -5.41
C PRO A 132 -9.57 -17.00 -5.07
N ALA A 133 -9.02 -15.91 -5.63
CA ALA A 133 -7.64 -15.53 -5.34
C ALA A 133 -7.45 -15.09 -3.88
N ALA A 134 -8.45 -14.47 -3.26
CA ALA A 134 -8.43 -14.15 -1.84
C ALA A 134 -8.31 -15.42 -0.97
N MET A 135 -9.08 -16.46 -1.30
CA MET A 135 -9.04 -17.74 -0.59
C MET A 135 -7.67 -18.42 -0.70
N ASP A 136 -7.01 -18.35 -1.86
CA ASP A 136 -5.67 -18.91 -2.03
C ASP A 136 -4.64 -18.25 -1.10
N ARG A 137 -4.70 -16.91 -0.94
CA ARG A 137 -3.83 -16.19 0.00
C ARG A 137 -4.13 -16.56 1.45
N LEU A 138 -5.41 -16.68 1.82
CA LEU A 138 -5.81 -17.09 3.18
C LEU A 138 -5.36 -18.52 3.51
N ARG A 139 -5.48 -19.45 2.56
CA ARG A 139 -4.97 -20.83 2.73
C ARG A 139 -3.46 -20.86 2.90
N ALA A 140 -2.72 -20.05 2.14
CA ALA A 140 -1.28 -19.89 2.33
C ALA A 140 -0.96 -19.36 3.74
N ALA A 141 -1.73 -18.39 4.23
CA ALA A 141 -1.57 -17.85 5.58
C ALA A 141 -1.87 -18.89 6.68
N GLN A 142 -2.95 -19.67 6.54
CA GLN A 142 -3.28 -20.77 7.46
C GLN A 142 -2.19 -21.85 7.48
N ASN A 143 -1.65 -22.21 6.30
CA ASN A 143 -0.54 -23.15 6.19
C ASN A 143 0.71 -22.63 6.91
N LEU A 144 1.00 -21.34 6.78
CA LEU A 144 2.11 -20.70 7.48
C LEU A 144 1.90 -20.70 9.00
N ALA A 145 0.71 -20.33 9.47
CA ALA A 145 0.36 -20.30 10.91
C ALA A 145 0.57 -21.67 11.58
N ARG A 146 0.15 -22.75 10.90
CA ARG A 146 0.32 -24.14 11.38
C ARG A 146 1.78 -24.56 11.57
N ARG A 147 2.74 -23.92 10.89
CA ARG A 147 4.17 -24.27 10.97
C ARG A 147 4.89 -23.67 12.17
N GLY A 148 4.20 -22.96 13.06
CA GLY A 148 4.74 -22.54 14.37
C GLY A 148 4.91 -21.04 14.55
N THR A 149 3.97 -20.21 14.06
CA THR A 149 4.01 -18.77 14.33
C THR A 149 3.43 -18.45 15.71
N SER A 150 4.03 -17.51 16.45
CA SER A 150 3.50 -17.04 17.75
C SER A 150 2.33 -16.05 17.65
N ASP A 151 2.00 -15.55 16.46
CA ASP A 151 0.89 -14.58 16.26
C ASP A 151 -0.46 -15.31 16.18
N HIS A 152 -0.89 -15.87 17.32
CA HIS A 152 -2.17 -16.58 17.44
C HIS A 152 -3.38 -15.67 17.20
N ILE A 153 -3.25 -14.37 17.49
CA ILE A 153 -4.29 -13.38 17.21
C ILE A 153 -4.48 -13.30 15.70
N GLU A 154 -3.41 -13.06 14.95
CA GLU A 154 -3.48 -12.98 13.48
C GLU A 154 -3.98 -14.29 12.86
N ALA A 155 -3.55 -15.45 13.37
CA ALA A 155 -4.06 -16.75 12.92
C ALA A 155 -5.58 -16.86 13.09
N SER A 156 -6.12 -16.45 14.25
CA SER A 156 -7.58 -16.47 14.50
C SER A 156 -8.35 -15.51 13.58
N ILE A 157 -7.76 -14.35 13.25
CA ILE A 157 -8.33 -13.39 12.30
C ILE A 157 -8.38 -14.01 10.90
N ILE A 158 -7.30 -14.64 10.46
CA ILE A 158 -7.22 -15.34 9.17
C ILE A 158 -8.29 -16.43 9.08
N ASP A 159 -8.48 -17.24 10.12
CA ASP A 159 -9.50 -18.30 10.14
C ASP A 159 -10.93 -17.76 10.11
N ALA A 160 -11.21 -16.67 10.83
CA ALA A 160 -12.49 -15.99 10.73
C ALA A 160 -12.72 -15.44 9.31
N ARG A 161 -11.69 -14.84 8.71
CA ARG A 161 -11.80 -14.24 7.38
C ARG A 161 -11.94 -15.27 6.28
N ALA A 162 -11.24 -16.40 6.35
CA ALA A 162 -11.40 -17.50 5.41
C ALA A 162 -12.86 -17.98 5.34
N ARG A 163 -13.50 -18.19 6.49
CA ARG A 163 -14.93 -18.58 6.54
C ARG A 163 -15.85 -17.53 5.89
N GLN A 164 -15.57 -16.24 6.09
CA GLN A 164 -16.33 -15.16 5.46
C GLN A 164 -16.17 -15.17 3.93
N VAL A 165 -14.94 -15.24 3.42
CA VAL A 165 -14.66 -15.26 1.98
C VAL A 165 -15.22 -16.52 1.32
N GLU A 166 -15.21 -17.65 2.01
CA GLU A 166 -15.85 -18.88 1.53
C GLU A 166 -17.38 -18.75 1.39
N SER A 167 -18.04 -18.00 2.28
CA SER A 167 -19.47 -17.67 2.11
C SER A 167 -19.70 -16.84 0.86
N LEU A 168 -18.91 -15.77 0.68
CA LEU A 168 -19.01 -14.89 -0.48
C LEU A 168 -18.79 -15.65 -1.80
N LEU A 169 -17.85 -16.60 -1.82
CA LEU A 169 -17.59 -17.43 -2.99
C LEU A 169 -18.79 -18.33 -3.34
N ARG A 170 -19.45 -18.92 -2.33
CA ARG A 170 -20.67 -19.72 -2.54
C ARG A 170 -21.83 -18.87 -3.03
N GLU A 171 -22.00 -17.68 -2.49
CA GLU A 171 -23.01 -16.72 -2.92
C GLU A 171 -22.78 -16.30 -4.39
N GLN A 172 -21.54 -15.99 -4.76
CA GLN A 172 -21.18 -15.65 -6.15
C GLN A 172 -21.45 -16.82 -7.11
N ALA A 173 -21.18 -18.05 -6.69
CA ALA A 173 -21.47 -19.25 -7.49
C ALA A 173 -22.98 -19.50 -7.68
N ALA A 174 -23.80 -19.15 -6.68
CA ALA A 174 -25.25 -19.29 -6.75
C ALA A 174 -25.93 -18.20 -7.61
N GLN A 175 -25.25 -17.09 -7.89
CA GLN A 175 -25.75 -15.98 -8.71
C GLN A 175 -25.39 -16.11 -10.21
N ARG A 176 -24.58 -17.10 -10.57
CA ARG A 176 -24.21 -17.42 -11.97
C ARG A 176 -25.14 -18.48 -12.55
#